data_AF-A0A1F3E729-F1
#
_entry.id   AF-A0A1F3E729-F1
#
_cell.length_a   1.000
_cell.length_b   1.000
_cell.length_c   1.000
_cell.angle_alpha   90.00
_cell.angle_beta   90.00
_cell.angle_gamma   90.00
#
_symmetry.space_group_name_H-M   'P 1'
#
loop_
_entity.id
_entity.type
_entity.pdbx_description
1 polymer ?
#
loop_
_entity_poly.entity_id
_entity_poly.type
_entity_poly.pdbx_seq_one_letter_code
_entity_poly.pdbx_strand_id
1 'polypeptide(L)'
;MVQIGNVPEIKAVKKHLEELKEKGLVSEWELPYENILTRLTAAIFFLSPTDDSKLDEIWNELEAHKMLTYRLNEEKKLSQLTWRVEFNKGFEL
;
A
#
# COMPACT_ATOMS: atom_id res chain seq x y z
N MET A 1 26.12 -4.49 4.91
CA MET A 1 25.25 -3.83 5.91
C MET A 1 23.87 -3.71 5.28
N VAL A 2 22.91 -4.54 5.69
CA VAL A 2 21.54 -4.46 5.16
C VAL A 2 20.88 -3.25 5.81
N GLN A 3 20.63 -2.19 5.03
CA GLN A 3 19.85 -1.05 5.50
C GLN A 3 18.40 -1.51 5.69
N ILE A 4 18.08 -1.91 6.92
CA ILE A 4 16.72 -2.13 7.39
C ILE A 4 15.94 -0.83 7.19
N GLY A 5 14.77 -0.89 6.53
CA GLY A 5 13.89 0.26 6.30
C GLY A 5 14.08 1.02 4.97
N ASN A 6 15.02 0.63 4.09
CA ASN A 6 15.31 1.40 2.87
C ASN A 6 15.10 0.61 1.57
N VAL A 7 14.07 -0.25 1.52
CA VAL A 7 13.77 -1.05 0.33
C VAL A 7 13.29 -0.11 -0.79
N PRO A 8 13.99 -0.06 -1.94
CA PRO A 8 13.64 0.85 -3.03
C PRO A 8 12.20 0.65 -3.53
N GLU A 9 11.72 -0.59 -3.50
CA GLU A 9 10.35 -0.94 -3.87
C GLU A 9 9.32 -0.34 -2.90
N ILE A 10 9.56 -0.41 -1.58
CA ILE A 10 8.67 0.22 -0.58
C ILE A 10 8.64 1.74 -0.80
N LYS A 11 9.79 2.36 -1.06
CA LYS A 11 9.85 3.79 -1.37
C LYS A 11 9.08 4.16 -2.64
N ALA A 12 9.17 3.32 -3.68
CA ALA A 12 8.44 3.54 -4.91
C ALA A 12 6.93 3.50 -4.68
N VAL A 13 6.43 2.51 -3.91
CA VAL A 13 5.01 2.42 -3.54
C VAL A 13 4.59 3.62 -2.69
N LYS A 14 5.36 4.00 -1.66
CA LYS A 14 5.06 5.18 -0.83
C LYS A 14 4.94 6.45 -1.67
N LYS A 15 5.91 6.67 -2.56
CA LYS A 15 5.86 7.82 -3.47
C LYS A 15 4.62 7.79 -4.35
N HIS A 16 4.29 6.63 -4.91
CA HIS A 16 3.11 6.48 -5.77
C HIS A 16 1.81 6.74 -4.98
N LEU A 17 1.68 6.24 -3.75
CA LEU A 17 0.53 6.53 -2.88
C LEU A 17 0.39 8.02 -2.56
N GLU A 18 1.52 8.71 -2.36
CA GLU A 18 1.51 10.15 -2.14
C GLU A 18 1.08 10.90 -3.41
N GLU A 19 1.55 10.49 -4.59
CA GLU A 19 1.09 11.03 -5.88
C GLU A 19 -0.42 10.79 -6.08
N LEU A 20 -0.96 9.63 -5.69
CA LEU A 20 -2.40 9.35 -5.74
C LEU A 20 -3.21 10.24 -4.79
N LYS A 21 -2.63 10.60 -3.64
CA LYS A 21 -3.22 11.56 -2.71
C LYS A 21 -3.21 12.98 -3.28
N GLU A 22 -2.10 13.40 -3.89
CA GLU A 22 -2.00 14.70 -4.57
C GLU A 22 -2.96 14.80 -5.77
N LYS A 23 -3.21 13.69 -6.47
CA LYS A 23 -4.23 13.59 -7.54
C LYS A 23 -5.68 13.60 -7.01
N GLY A 24 -5.88 13.52 -5.68
CA GLY A 24 -7.20 13.49 -5.05
C GLY A 24 -7.92 12.14 -5.15
N LEU A 25 -7.21 11.05 -5.51
CA LEU A 25 -7.78 9.70 -5.61
C LEU A 25 -7.82 9.01 -4.25
N VAL A 26 -6.76 9.18 -3.47
CA VAL A 26 -6.63 8.66 -2.11
C VAL A 26 -6.80 9.82 -1.13
N SER A 27 -7.66 9.67 -0.13
CA SER A 27 -7.80 10.67 0.93
C SER A 27 -6.65 10.58 1.92
N GLU A 28 -6.33 9.36 2.35
CA GLU A 28 -5.27 9.08 3.31
C GLU A 28 -4.71 7.67 3.09
N TRP A 29 -3.42 7.51 3.39
CA TRP A 29 -2.75 6.22 3.40
C TRP A 29 -1.79 6.11 4.57
N GLU A 30 -1.54 4.88 5.01
CA GLU A 30 -0.67 4.55 6.13
C GLU A 30 0.17 3.30 5.82
N LEU A 31 1.38 3.24 6.40
CA LEU A 31 2.24 2.05 6.39
C LEU A 31 2.65 1.72 7.83
N PRO A 32 1.88 0.90 8.56
CA PRO A 32 2.26 0.49 9.90
C PRO A 32 3.55 -0.34 9.87
N TYR A 33 4.31 -0.26 10.96
CA TYR A 33 5.53 -1.02 11.19
C TYR A 33 6.63 -0.84 10.13
N GLU A 34 6.67 0.31 9.42
CA GLU A 34 7.71 0.63 8.43
C GLU A 34 9.14 0.35 8.94
N ASN A 35 9.41 0.67 10.19
CA ASN A 35 10.73 0.57 10.81
C ASN A 35 11.29 -0.87 10.91
N ILE A 36 10.45 -1.89 10.76
CA ILE A 36 10.87 -3.30 10.79
C ILE A 36 10.79 -3.97 9.41
N LEU A 37 10.36 -3.24 8.38
CA LEU A 37 10.23 -3.80 7.04
C LEU A 37 11.60 -3.92 6.36
N THR A 38 11.88 -5.12 5.86
CA THR A 38 13.08 -5.46 5.10
C THR A 38 12.79 -5.86 3.66
N ARG A 39 11.51 -6.05 3.32
CA ARG A 39 11.03 -6.44 1.98
C ARG A 39 9.62 -5.92 1.71
N LEU A 40 9.31 -5.63 0.45
CA LEU A 40 7.98 -5.14 0.04
C LEU A 40 6.88 -6.19 0.27
N THR A 41 7.17 -7.47 0.10
CA THR A 41 6.20 -8.56 0.28
C THR A 41 5.67 -8.72 1.71
N ALA A 42 6.36 -8.13 2.70
CA ALA A 42 5.91 -8.07 4.09
C ALA A 42 5.24 -6.72 4.44
N ALA A 43 5.28 -5.75 3.53
CA ALA A 43 4.70 -4.44 3.73
C ALA A 43 3.17 -4.52 3.57
N ILE A 44 2.46 -3.95 4.53
CA ILE A 44 1.00 -3.85 4.50
C ILE A 44 0.67 -2.37 4.50
N PHE A 45 0.20 -1.88 3.37
CA PHE A 45 -0.27 -0.52 3.21
C PHE A 45 -1.76 -0.48 3.52
N PHE A 46 -2.22 0.64 4.04
CA PHE A 46 -3.62 0.91 4.23
C PHE A 46 -3.95 2.21 3.53
N LEU A 47 -5.12 2.28 2.88
CA LEU A 47 -5.58 3.50 2.24
C LEU A 47 -7.10 3.65 2.32
N SER A 48 -7.55 4.89 2.27
CA SER A 48 -8.95 5.23 2.09
C SER A 48 -9.09 6.06 0.81
N PRO A 49 -9.92 5.63 -0.16
CA PRO A 49 -10.19 6.44 -1.34
C PRO A 49 -10.90 7.73 -0.93
N THR A 50 -10.76 8.79 -1.72
CA THR A 50 -11.59 10.00 -1.56
C THR A 50 -13.05 9.71 -1.91
N ASP A 51 -13.27 8.83 -2.89
CA ASP A 51 -14.59 8.40 -3.36
C ASP A 51 -14.51 6.95 -3.85
N ASP A 52 -15.53 6.13 -3.56
CA ASP A 52 -15.56 4.72 -3.98
C ASP A 52 -15.55 4.57 -5.52
N SER A 53 -16.02 5.57 -6.28
CA SER A 53 -15.96 5.59 -7.74
C SER A 53 -14.53 5.67 -8.29
N LYS A 54 -13.56 6.07 -7.45
CA LYS A 54 -12.14 6.17 -7.80
C LYS A 54 -11.35 4.91 -7.52
N LEU A 55 -11.95 3.90 -6.90
CA LEU A 55 -11.27 2.66 -6.54
C LEU A 55 -10.64 1.96 -7.75
N ASP A 56 -11.38 1.86 -8.85
CA ASP A 56 -10.88 1.22 -10.08
C ASP A 56 -9.63 1.94 -10.62
N GLU A 57 -9.65 3.27 -10.61
CA GLU A 57 -8.52 4.12 -11.02
C GLU A 57 -7.30 3.92 -10.09
N ILE A 58 -7.54 3.87 -8.77
CA ILE A 58 -6.49 3.61 -7.76
C ILE A 58 -5.86 2.23 -7.98
N TRP A 59 -6.67 1.18 -8.20
CA TRP A 59 -6.16 -0.18 -8.40
C TRP A 59 -5.39 -0.32 -9.71
N ASN A 60 -5.86 0.33 -10.78
CA ASN A 60 -5.15 0.36 -12.05
C ASN A 60 -3.76 1.02 -11.92
N GLU A 61 -3.67 2.17 -11.24
CA GLU A 61 -2.38 2.82 -10.98
C GLU A 61 -1.45 1.94 -10.12
N LEU A 62 -2.00 1.30 -9.08
CA LEU A 62 -1.22 0.44 -8.18
C LEU A 62 -0.82 -0.90 -8.82
N GLU A 63 -1.52 -1.37 -9.86
CA GLU A 63 -1.17 -2.60 -10.59
C GLU A 63 0.18 -2.48 -11.31
N ALA A 64 0.65 -1.25 -11.56
CA ALA A 64 2.00 -0.99 -12.03
C ALA A 64 3.08 -1.58 -11.10
N HIS A 65 2.75 -1.71 -9.81
CA HIS A 65 3.56 -2.45 -8.85
C HIS A 65 3.13 -3.92 -8.88
N LYS A 66 4.04 -4.79 -9.33
CA LYS A 66 3.79 -6.23 -9.43
C LYS A 66 3.33 -6.82 -8.09
N MET A 67 2.58 -7.90 -8.18
CA MET A 67 2.12 -8.68 -7.02
C MET A 67 1.11 -7.95 -6.13
N LEU A 68 0.42 -6.92 -6.65
CA LEU A 68 -0.65 -6.22 -5.96
C LEU A 68 -1.76 -7.19 -5.50
N THR A 69 -2.06 -7.10 -4.21
CA THR A 69 -3.19 -7.72 -3.52
C THR A 69 -3.88 -6.62 -2.74
N TYR A 70 -5.21 -6.50 -2.84
CA TYR A 70 -5.96 -5.57 -2.01
C TYR A 70 -7.22 -6.24 -1.47
N ARG A 71 -7.64 -5.83 -0.28
CA ARG A 71 -8.84 -6.34 0.40
C ARG A 71 -9.38 -5.29 1.37
N LEU A 72 -10.65 -5.41 1.73
CA LEU A 72 -11.22 -4.55 2.77
C LEU A 72 -10.56 -4.83 4.12
N ASN A 73 -10.29 -3.76 4.87
CA ASN A 73 -9.73 -3.83 6.22
C ASN A 73 -10.86 -4.02 7.23
N GLU A 74 -11.46 -5.22 7.25
CA GLU A 74 -12.59 -5.54 8.14
C GLU A 74 -12.19 -5.55 9.62
N GLU A 75 -10.97 -6.01 9.93
CA GLU A 75 -10.52 -6.17 11.32
C GLU A 75 -10.16 -4.84 12.01
N LYS A 76 -9.74 -3.81 11.24
CA LYS A 76 -9.32 -2.49 11.74
C LYS A 76 -8.35 -2.49 12.94
N LYS A 77 -7.60 -3.58 13.14
CA LYS A 77 -6.67 -3.75 14.26
C LYS A 77 -5.39 -2.93 14.12
N LEU A 78 -4.93 -2.72 12.88
CA LEU A 78 -3.65 -2.08 12.57
C LEU A 78 -3.78 -0.65 12.05
N SER A 79 -4.91 -0.34 11.42
CA SER A 79 -5.26 0.98 10.87
C SER A 79 -6.78 1.11 10.83
N GLN A 80 -7.28 2.34 10.89
CA GLN A 80 -8.71 2.66 10.76
C GLN A 80 -9.15 2.84 9.30
N LEU A 81 -8.22 2.84 8.36
CA LEU A 81 -8.48 3.04 6.94
C LEU A 81 -9.23 1.87 6.32
N THR A 82 -9.88 2.13 5.19
CA THR A 82 -10.90 1.25 4.61
C THR A 82 -10.31 0.04 3.90
N TRP A 83 -9.20 0.23 3.19
CA TRP A 83 -8.58 -0.81 2.36
C TRP A 83 -7.20 -1.17 2.85
N ARG A 84 -6.89 -2.46 2.76
CA ARG A 84 -5.57 -3.04 2.99
C ARG A 84 -4.99 -3.44 1.65
N VAL A 85 -3.76 -3.00 1.39
CA VAL A 85 -3.02 -3.20 0.14
C VAL A 85 -1.67 -3.85 0.46
N GLU A 86 -1.35 -4.92 -0.24
CA GLU A 86 -0.16 -5.74 -0.05
C GLU A 86 0.44 -6.05 -1.41
N PHE A 87 1.75 -6.27 -1.48
CA PHE A 87 2.45 -6.59 -2.72
C PHE A 87 3.11 -7.97 -2.62
N ASN A 88 2.28 -8.98 -2.37
CA ASN A 88 2.69 -10.35 -2.08
C ASN A 88 1.90 -11.42 -2.86
N LYS A 89 1.12 -11.04 -3.87
CA LYS A 89 0.34 -11.96 -4.70
C LYS A 89 1.22 -13.05 -5.31
N GLY A 90 0.98 -14.30 -4.92
CA GLY A 90 1.74 -15.46 -5.40
C GLY A 90 3.12 -15.63 -4.77
N PHE A 91 3.43 -14.93 -3.67
CA PHE A 91 4.63 -15.17 -2.89
C PHE A 91 4.39 -16.36 -1.94
N GLU A 92 4.92 -17.52 -2.29
CA GLU A 92 5.02 -18.67 -1.37
C GLU A 92 6.34 -18.57 -0.59
N LEU A 93 6.26 -18.77 0.73
CA LEU A 93 7.37 -18.65 1.69
C LEU A 93 8.32 -19.84 1.63
#